data_AF-A0A7I8MY96-F1
#
_entry.id   AF-A0A7I8MY96-F1
#
_cell.length_a   1.000
_cell.length_b   1.000
_cell.length_c   1.000
_cell.angle_alpha   90.00
_cell.angle_beta   90.00
_cell.angle_gamma   90.00
#
_symmetry.space_group_name_H-M   'P 1'
#
loop_
_entity.id
_entity.type
_entity.pdbx_description
1 polymer ?
#
loop_
_entity_poly.entity_id
_entity_poly.type
_entity_poly.pdbx_seq_one_letter_code
_entity_poly.pdbx_strand_id
1 'polypeptide(L)'
;MIVAFTKAATQELNARIRGFLMSRESEKALEMFNRFRILCATTVGSWGVGALNDQAFRVLGAHGRNPSGSDIRYPGRPISITRNDDHLNLSDGDLGIVVTDRVSGDSNVTACFPGSSGAIRRLQPRRLRATMRHLPWPSPS
;
A
#
# COMPACT_ATOMS: atom_id res chain seq x y z
N MET A 1 9.97 -15.61 -8.80
CA MET A 1 10.43 -15.22 -10.15
C MET A 1 10.96 -13.80 -10.06
N ILE A 2 12.26 -13.61 -10.34
CA ILE A 2 12.96 -12.32 -10.19
C ILE A 2 12.46 -11.40 -11.30
N VAL A 3 11.76 -10.33 -10.94
CA VAL A 3 11.48 -9.24 -11.88
C VAL A 3 12.44 -8.11 -11.53
N ALA A 4 13.48 -7.96 -12.35
CA ALA A 4 14.20 -6.70 -12.42
C ALA A 4 13.17 -5.61 -12.74
N PHE A 5 13.20 -4.48 -12.02
CA PHE A 5 12.35 -3.33 -12.34
C PHE A 5 12.78 -2.75 -13.71
N THR A 6 12.19 -3.28 -14.78
CA THR A 6 12.36 -2.76 -16.13
C THR A 6 11.47 -1.53 -16.33
N LYS A 7 11.74 -0.74 -17.38
CA LYS A 7 10.88 0.39 -17.77
C LYS A 7 9.42 -0.02 -17.97
N ALA A 8 9.17 -1.26 -18.41
CA ALA A 8 7.82 -1.83 -18.52
C ALA A 8 7.18 -2.06 -17.14
N ALA A 9 7.91 -2.62 -16.18
CA ALA A 9 7.45 -2.77 -14.80
C ALA A 9 7.14 -1.41 -14.14
N THR A 10 7.91 -0.38 -14.45
CA THR A 10 7.67 1.02 -14.03
C THR A 10 6.35 1.57 -14.57
N GLN A 11 6.09 1.42 -15.88
CA GLN A 11 4.83 1.86 -16.48
C GLN A 11 3.63 1.09 -15.94
N GLU A 12 3.77 -0.21 -15.74
CA GLU A 12 2.70 -1.06 -15.23
C GLU A 12 2.40 -0.76 -13.75
N LEU A 13 3.43 -0.57 -12.93
CA LEU A 13 3.30 -0.07 -11.56
C LEU A 13 2.49 1.24 -11.57
N ASN A 14 2.90 2.21 -12.38
CA ASN A 14 2.22 3.49 -12.44
C ASN A 14 0.75 3.31 -12.89
N ALA A 15 0.48 2.59 -13.98
CA ALA A 15 -0.89 2.41 -14.47
C ALA A 15 -1.81 1.76 -13.41
N ARG A 16 -1.33 0.70 -12.76
CA ARG A 16 -2.10 -0.03 -11.73
C ARG A 16 -2.34 0.82 -10.48
N ILE A 17 -1.31 1.56 -10.05
CA ILE A 17 -1.42 2.47 -8.91
C ILE A 17 -2.41 3.61 -9.18
N ARG A 18 -2.48 4.10 -10.42
CA ARG A 18 -3.48 5.11 -10.83
C ARG A 18 -4.89 4.59 -10.54
N GLY A 19 -5.14 3.37 -10.98
CA GLY A 19 -6.47 2.80 -10.95
C GLY A 19 -7.02 2.67 -9.54
N PHE A 20 -6.20 2.22 -8.58
CA PHE A 20 -6.66 2.17 -7.19
C PHE A 20 -6.81 3.58 -6.58
N LEU A 21 -5.88 4.52 -6.85
CA LEU A 21 -5.92 5.87 -6.26
C LEU A 21 -7.17 6.65 -6.68
N MET A 22 -7.67 6.37 -7.88
CA MET A 22 -8.87 7.01 -8.44
C MET A 22 -10.17 6.27 -8.09
N SER A 23 -10.08 5.08 -7.48
CA SER A 23 -11.27 4.34 -7.09
C SER A 23 -12.00 5.07 -5.97
N ARG A 24 -13.31 5.24 -6.15
CA ARG A 24 -14.20 5.79 -5.10
C ARG A 24 -14.68 4.71 -4.14
N GLU A 25 -14.70 3.47 -4.60
CA GLU A 25 -15.14 2.30 -3.85
C GLU A 25 -13.95 1.61 -3.19
N SER A 26 -14.06 1.36 -1.89
CA SER A 26 -13.00 0.73 -1.09
C SER A 26 -12.70 -0.69 -1.59
N GLU A 27 -13.75 -1.42 -1.98
CA GLU A 27 -13.69 -2.77 -2.53
C GLU A 27 -12.83 -2.85 -3.77
N LYS A 28 -13.19 -2.03 -4.75
CA LYS A 28 -12.50 -1.98 -6.02
C LYS A 28 -11.06 -1.52 -5.85
N ALA A 29 -10.80 -0.56 -4.94
CA ALA A 29 -9.45 -0.13 -4.62
C ALA A 29 -8.59 -1.28 -4.06
N LEU A 30 -9.14 -2.02 -3.08
CA LEU A 30 -8.45 -3.15 -2.47
C LEU A 30 -8.24 -4.30 -3.47
N GLU A 31 -9.22 -4.61 -4.29
CA GLU A 31 -9.10 -5.63 -5.33
C GLU A 31 -7.98 -5.27 -6.32
N MET A 32 -7.96 -4.04 -6.81
CA MET A 32 -6.91 -3.55 -7.71
C MET A 32 -5.54 -3.57 -7.06
N PHE A 33 -5.44 -3.22 -5.77
CA PHE A 33 -4.21 -3.31 -4.98
C PHE A 33 -3.70 -4.75 -4.87
N ASN A 34 -4.60 -5.73 -4.71
CA ASN A 34 -4.21 -7.13 -4.57
C ASN A 34 -3.76 -7.80 -5.88
N ARG A 35 -4.10 -7.23 -7.04
CA ARG A 35 -3.75 -7.80 -8.36
C ARG A 35 -2.27 -7.65 -8.74
N PHE A 36 -1.44 -6.98 -7.95
CA PHE A 36 -0.05 -6.72 -8.29
C PHE A 36 0.87 -6.75 -7.07
N ARG A 37 1.96 -7.51 -7.17
CA ARG A 37 3.00 -7.60 -6.16
C ARG A 37 4.38 -7.62 -6.82
N ILE A 38 5.32 -6.89 -6.22
CA ILE A 38 6.74 -7.03 -6.52
C ILE A 38 7.32 -7.96 -5.46
N LEU A 39 7.98 -9.02 -5.90
CA LEU A 39 8.59 -10.01 -5.02
C LEU A 39 10.10 -9.95 -5.16
N CYS A 40 10.81 -10.03 -4.03
CA CYS A 40 12.25 -10.09 -3.97
C CYS A 40 12.71 -11.24 -3.09
N ALA A 41 13.84 -11.85 -3.45
CA ALA A 41 14.38 -12.98 -2.70
C ALA A 41 15.18 -12.54 -1.47
N THR A 42 15.67 -11.29 -1.42
CA THR A 42 16.52 -10.80 -0.34
C THR A 42 15.88 -9.60 0.36
N THR A 43 16.22 -9.42 1.65
CA THR A 43 15.85 -8.23 2.42
C THR A 43 16.88 -7.12 2.30
N VAL A 44 18.14 -7.48 2.05
CA VAL A 44 19.30 -6.57 1.96
C VAL A 44 19.92 -6.56 0.54
N GLY A 45 20.72 -5.53 0.28
CA GLY A 45 21.44 -5.34 -0.97
C GLY A 45 20.64 -4.61 -2.05
N SER A 46 21.27 -4.37 -3.20
CA SER A 46 20.72 -3.54 -4.29
C SER A 46 19.46 -4.09 -4.95
N TRP A 47 19.14 -5.37 -4.70
CA TRP A 47 17.92 -6.05 -5.17
C TRP A 47 17.03 -6.52 -4.01
N GLY A 48 17.33 -6.06 -2.80
CA GLY A 48 16.56 -6.34 -1.61
C GLY A 48 15.28 -5.50 -1.53
N VAL A 49 14.39 -5.88 -0.61
CA VAL A 49 13.08 -5.23 -0.42
C VAL A 49 13.18 -3.71 -0.23
N GLY A 50 14.21 -3.23 0.47
CA GLY A 50 14.44 -1.80 0.67
C GLY A 50 14.69 -1.05 -0.64
N ALA A 51 15.67 -1.52 -1.42
CA ALA A 51 16.04 -0.90 -2.69
C ALA A 51 14.88 -0.90 -3.71
N LEU A 52 14.08 -1.97 -3.74
CA LEU A 52 12.91 -2.06 -4.61
C LEU A 52 11.77 -1.13 -4.17
N ASN A 53 11.56 -0.98 -2.86
CA ASN A 53 10.60 0.00 -2.34
C ASN A 53 11.04 1.43 -2.71
N ASP A 54 12.32 1.76 -2.55
CA ASP A 54 12.84 3.09 -2.91
C ASP A 54 12.71 3.36 -4.42
N GLN A 55 12.93 2.34 -5.26
CA GLN A 55 12.74 2.47 -6.70
C GLN A 55 11.26 2.65 -7.06
N ALA A 56 10.36 1.88 -6.46
CA ALA A 56 8.92 2.03 -6.65
C ALA A 56 8.44 3.43 -6.23
N PHE A 57 8.91 3.95 -5.10
CA PHE A 57 8.58 5.29 -4.62
C PHE A 57 9.12 6.40 -5.53
N ARG A 58 10.35 6.27 -6.03
CA ARG A 58 10.89 7.22 -7.03
C ARG A 58 10.06 7.27 -8.30
N VAL A 59 9.62 6.12 -8.82
CA VAL A 59 8.72 6.04 -9.97
C VAL A 59 7.40 6.78 -9.68
N LEU A 60 6.81 6.55 -8.52
CA LEU A 60 5.55 7.21 -8.14
C LEU A 60 5.72 8.72 -7.96
N GLY A 61 6.83 9.15 -7.36
CA GLY A 61 7.16 10.56 -7.20
C GLY A 61 7.37 11.27 -8.53
N ALA A 62 8.07 10.66 -9.47
CA ALA A 62 8.25 11.20 -10.83
C ALA A 62 6.93 11.41 -11.59
N HIS A 63 5.85 10.73 -11.19
CA HIS A 63 4.52 10.88 -11.77
C HIS A 63 3.56 11.73 -10.93
N GLY A 64 4.05 12.47 -9.92
CA GLY A 64 3.23 13.30 -9.04
C GLY A 64 2.30 12.50 -8.12
N ARG A 65 2.65 11.23 -7.88
CA ARG A 65 1.88 10.30 -7.04
C ARG A 65 2.62 9.93 -5.77
N ASN A 66 3.63 10.73 -5.43
CA ASN A 66 4.20 10.72 -4.10
C ASN A 66 3.08 11.17 -3.15
N PRO A 67 2.67 10.32 -2.21
CA PRO A 67 1.75 10.75 -1.19
C PRO A 67 2.47 11.71 -0.25
N SER A 68 1.95 12.94 -0.14
CA SER A 68 2.58 13.98 0.66
C SER A 68 2.53 13.63 2.14
N GLY A 69 3.70 13.29 2.72
CA GLY A 69 3.92 13.27 4.16
C GLY A 69 4.11 11.90 4.80
N SER A 70 4.69 11.91 6.01
CA SER A 70 4.88 10.74 6.88
C SER A 70 3.60 10.26 7.57
N ASP A 71 2.47 10.91 7.31
CA ASP A 71 1.19 10.64 7.96
C ASP A 71 0.52 9.41 7.36
N ILE A 72 0.28 8.38 8.17
CA ILE A 72 -0.45 7.18 7.74
C ILE A 72 -1.83 7.48 7.15
N ARG A 73 -2.41 8.65 7.44
CA ARG A 73 -3.76 9.01 7.00
C ARG A 73 -3.88 9.36 5.51
N TYR A 74 -2.81 9.34 4.72
CA TYR A 74 -2.96 9.69 3.31
C TYR A 74 -3.61 8.56 2.49
N PRO A 75 -4.53 8.89 1.57
CA PRO A 75 -5.13 7.90 0.68
C PRO A 75 -4.10 7.26 -0.26
N GLY A 76 -4.19 5.96 -0.41
CA GLY A 76 -3.33 5.15 -1.24
C GLY A 76 -2.06 4.64 -0.59
N ARG A 77 -1.88 4.83 0.73
CA ARG A 77 -0.77 4.24 1.48
C ARG A 77 -0.94 2.72 1.55
N PRO A 78 0.02 1.92 1.04
CA PRO A 78 0.09 0.51 1.37
C PRO A 78 0.45 0.34 2.85
N ILE A 79 -0.21 -0.58 3.53
CA ILE A 79 0.05 -0.95 4.92
C ILE A 79 0.46 -2.43 4.94
N SER A 80 1.49 -2.73 5.72
CA SER A 80 1.90 -4.09 6.06
C SER A 80 1.84 -4.25 7.57
N ILE A 81 1.12 -5.26 8.02
CA ILE A 81 1.09 -5.68 9.42
C ILE A 81 2.39 -6.43 9.74
N THR A 82 2.93 -6.18 10.94
CA THR A 82 4.19 -6.73 11.45
C THR A 82 4.02 -7.59 12.68
N ARG A 83 2.82 -7.61 13.26
CA ARG A 83 2.47 -8.37 14.46
C ARG A 83 1.00 -8.77 14.40
N ASN A 84 0.70 -9.98 14.84
CA ASN A 84 -0.67 -10.44 14.99
C ASN A 84 -1.44 -9.53 15.96
N ASP A 85 -2.71 -9.28 15.64
CA ASP A 85 -3.66 -8.57 16.49
C ASP A 85 -5.00 -9.30 16.38
N ASP A 86 -5.27 -10.15 17.37
CA ASP A 86 -6.47 -10.99 17.38
C ASP A 86 -7.75 -10.16 17.53
N HIS A 87 -7.68 -8.98 18.15
CA HIS A 87 -8.84 -8.07 18.27
C HIS A 87 -9.22 -7.44 16.93
N LEU A 88 -8.24 -7.21 16.06
CA LEU A 88 -8.44 -6.74 14.69
C LEU A 88 -8.54 -7.88 13.67
N ASN A 89 -8.35 -9.12 14.13
CA ASN A 89 -8.22 -10.34 13.33
C ASN A 89 -7.04 -10.26 12.31
N LEU A 90 -6.06 -9.38 12.53
CA LEU A 90 -4.95 -9.16 11.59
C LEU A 90 -3.78 -10.07 11.92
N SER A 91 -3.10 -10.57 10.88
CA SER A 91 -1.90 -11.39 11.03
C SER A 91 -0.65 -10.69 10.50
N ASP A 92 0.52 -11.07 11.02
CA ASP A 92 1.79 -10.63 10.44
C ASP A 92 1.86 -10.98 8.95
N GLY A 93 2.29 -10.01 8.15
CA GLY A 93 2.26 -10.12 6.69
C GLY A 93 0.94 -9.73 6.03
N ASP A 94 -0.14 -9.43 6.78
CA ASP A 94 -1.36 -8.88 6.18
C ASP A 94 -1.06 -7.56 5.47
N LEU A 95 -1.57 -7.44 4.25
CA LEU A 95 -1.38 -6.27 3.39
C LEU A 95 -2.72 -5.55 3.20
N GLY A 96 -2.72 -4.26 3.51
CA GLY A 96 -3.87 -3.40 3.35
C GLY A 96 -3.54 -2.12 2.61
N ILE A 97 -4.56 -1.31 2.37
CA ILE A 97 -4.44 -0.02 1.72
C ILE A 97 -5.33 1.02 2.41
N VAL A 98 -4.82 2.24 2.58
CA VAL A 98 -5.62 3.37 3.03
C VAL A 98 -6.42 3.93 1.86
N VAL A 99 -7.72 4.12 2.04
CA VAL A 99 -8.63 4.68 1.04
C VAL A 99 -9.47 5.79 1.67
N THR A 100 -9.91 6.73 0.85
CA THR A 100 -10.99 7.65 1.24
C THR A 100 -12.29 7.07 0.72
N ASP A 101 -13.27 6.86 1.59
CA ASP A 101 -14.60 6.46 1.13
C ASP A 101 -15.34 7.68 0.56
N ARG A 102 -15.19 7.88 -0.75
CA ARG A 102 -15.81 9.00 -1.46
C ARG A 102 -17.27 8.72 -1.84
N VAL A 103 -17.82 7.55 -1.51
CA VAL A 103 -19.23 7.21 -1.82
C VAL A 103 -20.15 7.96 -0.86
N SER A 104 -19.76 8.03 0.40
CA SER A 104 -20.52 8.66 1.49
C SER A 104 -20.45 10.20 1.49
N GLY A 105 -19.63 10.80 0.60
CA GLY A 105 -19.32 12.24 0.62
C GLY A 105 -18.37 12.67 1.75
N ASP A 106 -17.98 11.73 2.60
CA ASP A 106 -17.08 11.93 3.73
C ASP A 106 -15.61 11.89 3.26
N SER A 107 -14.77 12.71 3.88
CA SER A 107 -13.32 12.72 3.64
C SER A 107 -12.57 11.77 4.57
N ASN A 108 -13.29 10.98 5.37
CA ASN A 108 -12.72 10.01 6.29
C ASN A 108 -11.91 8.92 5.56
N VAL A 109 -10.73 8.66 6.11
CA VAL A 109 -9.79 7.66 5.60
C VAL A 109 -9.89 6.37 6.38
N THR A 110 -9.90 5.26 5.65
CA THR A 110 -10.06 3.92 6.20
C THR A 110 -8.97 3.02 5.65
N ALA A 111 -8.36 2.21 6.51
CA ALA A 111 -7.49 1.13 6.10
C ALA A 111 -8.34 -0.10 5.77
N CYS A 112 -8.19 -0.61 4.55
CA CYS A 112 -8.92 -1.77 4.05
C CYS A 112 -7.99 -2.97 3.93
N PHE A 113 -8.44 -4.12 4.45
CA PHE A 113 -7.74 -5.40 4.40
C PHE A 113 -8.66 -6.50 3.84
N PRO A 114 -8.12 -7.52 3.17
CA PRO A 114 -8.90 -8.70 2.78
C PRO A 114 -9.45 -9.39 4.03
N GLY A 115 -10.71 -9.82 4.01
CA GLY A 115 -11.30 -10.69 5.03
C GLY A 115 -11.39 -12.15 4.57
N SER A 116 -11.72 -13.05 5.49
CA SER A 116 -11.71 -14.51 5.30
C SER A 116 -12.78 -15.05 4.33
N SER A 117 -13.82 -14.27 4.00
CA SER A 117 -14.95 -14.69 3.14
C SER A 117 -15.19 -13.75 1.95
N GLY A 118 -14.15 -13.03 1.49
CA GLY A 118 -14.29 -12.01 0.44
C GLY A 118 -14.87 -10.67 0.95
N ALA A 119 -15.35 -10.63 2.19
CA ALA A 119 -15.68 -9.39 2.88
C ALA A 119 -14.42 -8.54 3.14
N ILE A 120 -14.58 -7.22 3.19
CA ILE A 120 -13.48 -6.29 3.44
C ILE A 120 -13.50 -5.83 4.88
N ARG A 121 -12.34 -5.91 5.52
CA ARG A 121 -12.13 -5.38 6.86
C ARG A 121 -11.74 -3.92 6.76
N ARG A 122 -12.56 -3.05 7.35
CA ARG A 122 -12.37 -1.60 7.38
C ARG A 122 -11.97 -1.16 8.77
N LEU A 123 -10.79 -0.54 8.89
CA LEU A 123 -10.22 -0.14 10.16
C LEU A 123 -9.80 1.34 10.10
N GLN A 124 -10.06 2.07 11.18
CA GLN A 124 -9.52 3.42 11.34
C GLN A 124 -7.99 3.35 11.43
N PRO A 125 -7.22 4.11 10.62
CA PRO A 125 -5.75 4.02 10.61
C PRO A 125 -5.10 4.21 11.98
N ARG A 126 -5.74 4.96 12.88
CA ARG A 126 -5.28 5.16 14.27
C ARG A 126 -5.20 3.85 15.07
N ARG A 127 -5.99 2.83 14.73
CA ARG A 127 -6.01 1.52 15.40
C ARG A 127 -4.81 0.64 15.04
N LEU A 128 -4.07 0.98 13.98
CA LEU A 128 -2.99 0.14 13.42
C LEU A 128 -1.59 0.52 13.91
N ARG A 129 -1.45 1.62 14.65
CA ARG A 129 -0.14 2.25 14.90
C ARG A 129 0.92 1.33 15.50
N ALA A 130 0.52 0.42 16.38
CA ALA A 130 1.47 -0.47 17.09
C ALA A 130 1.87 -1.71 16.28
N THR A 131 1.12 -2.07 15.23
CA THR A 131 1.19 -3.37 14.56
C THR A 131 1.59 -3.28 13.10
N MET A 132 2.02 -2.10 12.64
CA MET A 132 2.31 -1.86 11.22
C MET A 132 3.75 -1.41 10.98
N ARG A 133 4.28 -1.76 9.81
CA ARG A 133 5.54 -1.22 9.32
C ARG A 133 5.30 0.11 8.61
N HIS A 134 5.93 1.17 9.11
CA HIS A 134 6.16 2.34 8.29
C HIS A 134 7.21 1.98 7.24
N LEU A 135 6.79 1.82 5.98
CA LEU A 135 7.75 1.81 4.88
C LEU A 135 8.33 3.22 4.80
N PRO A 136 9.63 3.45 5.12
CA PRO A 136 10.21 4.77 5.07
C PRO A 136 10.01 5.33 3.66
N TRP A 137 9.53 6.57 3.57
CA TRP A 137 9.59 7.32 2.32
C TRP A 137 11.03 7.85 2.20
N PRO A 138 11.69 7.77 1.04
CA PRO A 138 12.99 8.44 0.88
C PRO A 138 12.78 9.93 1.11
N SER A 139 13.36 10.46 2.19
CA SER A 139 13.40 11.90 2.43
C SER A 139 13.95 12.59 1.18
N PRO A 140 13.33 13.68 0.68
CA PRO A 140 13.95 14.45 -0.37
C PRO A 140 15.32 14.91 0.13
N SER A 141 16.37 14.51 -0.57
CA SER A 141 17.70 15.11 -0.49
C SER A 141 17.67 16.53 -1.01
#